data_AF-A0A661BKF8-F1
#
_entry.id   AF-A0A661BKF8-F1
#
_cell.length_a   1.000
_cell.length_b   1.000
_cell.length_c   1.000
_cell.angle_alpha   90.00
_cell.angle_beta   90.00
_cell.angle_gamma   90.00
#
_symmetry.space_group_name_H-M   'P 1'
#
loop_
_entity.id
_entity.type
_entity.pdbx_description
1 polymer ?
#
loop_
_entity_poly.entity_id
_entity_poly.type
_entity_poly.pdbx_seq_one_letter_code
_entity_poly.pdbx_strand_id
1 'polypeptide(L)'
;ISYVRRNYGTLIGDATAERIKHEVGSAYPGNEVTEIEVRGRNLAEGVPRSFVLNSNEILEALQEPLSGIVSTVKTALEQTPPELGADVAERGMVLTGGGALLTDLDRLLMEETGIPVIIADDPLTCVARGGGRALEMVDEKSGDIFAVE
;
A
#
# COMPACT_ATOMS: atom_id res chain seq x y z
N ILE A 1 -6.33 -14.09 -0.84
CA ILE A 1 -6.49 -15.55 -0.60
C ILE A 1 -7.97 -15.94 -0.48
N SER A 2 -8.73 -15.35 0.44
CA SER A 2 -10.15 -15.68 0.65
C SER A 2 -11.00 -15.59 -0.62
N TYR A 3 -10.76 -14.59 -1.47
CA TYR A 3 -11.40 -14.45 -2.77
C TYR A 3 -11.25 -15.70 -3.65
N VAL A 4 -10.01 -16.12 -3.90
CA VAL A 4 -9.69 -17.30 -4.71
C VAL A 4 -10.31 -18.56 -4.11
N ARG A 5 -10.25 -18.71 -2.78
CA ARG A 5 -10.89 -19.83 -2.08
C ARG A 5 -12.40 -19.90 -2.33
N ARG A 6 -13.08 -18.75 -2.26
CA ARG A 6 -14.54 -18.64 -2.41
C ARG A 6 -15.01 -18.81 -3.86
N ASN A 7 -14.32 -18.15 -4.80
CA ASN A 7 -14.79 -18.07 -6.19
C ASN A 7 -14.25 -19.20 -7.08
N TYR A 8 -13.06 -19.74 -6.78
CA TYR A 8 -12.41 -20.80 -7.57
C TYR A 8 -12.36 -22.15 -6.84
N GLY A 9 -12.83 -22.23 -5.59
CA GLY A 9 -12.73 -23.46 -4.78
C GLY A 9 -11.29 -23.95 -4.61
N THR A 10 -10.32 -23.05 -4.71
CA THR A 10 -8.89 -23.38 -4.80
C THR A 10 -8.12 -22.66 -3.71
N LEU A 11 -7.16 -23.35 -3.09
CA LEU A 11 -6.27 -22.79 -2.09
C LEU A 11 -4.94 -22.35 -2.73
N ILE A 12 -4.49 -21.16 -2.39
CA ILE A 12 -3.17 -20.62 -2.75
C ILE A 12 -2.44 -20.19 -1.48
N GLY A 13 -1.10 -20.21 -1.51
CA GLY A 13 -0.26 -19.74 -0.41
C GLY A 13 0.00 -18.24 -0.45
N ASP A 14 0.60 -17.71 0.62
CA ASP A 14 0.89 -16.27 0.77
C ASP A 14 1.82 -15.74 -0.32
N ALA A 15 2.91 -16.47 -0.64
CA ALA A 15 3.83 -16.07 -1.69
C ALA A 15 3.15 -15.93 -3.07
N THR A 16 2.21 -16.84 -3.38
CA THR A 16 1.42 -16.76 -4.61
C THR A 16 0.45 -15.57 -4.57
N ALA A 17 -0.19 -15.33 -3.43
CA ALA A 17 -1.10 -14.20 -3.26
C ALA A 17 -0.36 -12.86 -3.36
N GLU A 18 0.84 -12.76 -2.80
CA GLU A 18 1.69 -11.57 -2.91
C GLU A 18 2.14 -11.32 -4.35
N ARG A 19 2.56 -12.38 -5.06
CA ARG A 19 2.89 -12.28 -6.49
C ARG A 19 1.71 -11.75 -7.31
N ILE A 20 0.50 -12.28 -7.08
CA ILE A 20 -0.72 -11.80 -7.74
C ILE A 20 -0.94 -10.31 -7.44
N LYS A 21 -0.81 -9.89 -6.17
CA LYS A 21 -0.96 -8.50 -5.76
C LYS A 21 0.04 -7.58 -6.48
N HIS A 22 1.29 -8.00 -6.66
CA HIS A 22 2.30 -7.20 -7.35
C HIS A 22 2.13 -7.16 -8.88
N GLU A 23 1.71 -8.27 -9.50
CA GLU A 23 1.63 -8.37 -10.97
C GLU A 23 0.34 -7.76 -11.55
N VAL A 24 -0.80 -7.94 -10.87
CA VAL A 24 -2.13 -7.54 -11.40
C VAL A 24 -3.00 -6.80 -10.38
N GLY A 25 -2.47 -6.48 -9.20
CA GLY A 25 -3.19 -5.73 -8.19
C GLY A 25 -3.27 -4.24 -8.54
N SER A 26 -4.47 -3.67 -8.38
CA SER A 26 -4.70 -2.24 -8.42
C SER A 26 -5.67 -1.83 -7.31
N ALA A 27 -5.52 -0.61 -6.81
CA ALA A 27 -6.40 -0.01 -5.83
C ALA A 27 -7.56 0.78 -6.46
N TYR A 28 -7.50 1.06 -7.76
CA TYR A 28 -8.52 1.84 -8.46
C TYR A 28 -8.86 1.23 -9.83
N PRO A 29 -10.09 1.42 -10.36
CA PRO A 29 -10.42 0.96 -11.70
C PRO A 29 -9.48 1.53 -12.78
N GLY A 30 -8.80 0.63 -13.48
CA GLY A 30 -7.95 0.93 -14.64
C GLY A 30 -8.71 0.83 -15.96
N ASN A 31 -8.12 1.35 -17.03
CA ASN A 31 -8.67 1.24 -18.39
C ASN A 31 -8.30 -0.08 -19.08
N GLU A 32 -7.23 -0.74 -18.63
CA GLU A 32 -6.74 -1.99 -19.19
C GLU A 32 -6.92 -3.13 -18.20
N VAL A 33 -7.35 -4.29 -18.72
CA VAL A 33 -7.48 -5.51 -17.94
C VAL A 33 -6.20 -6.33 -18.11
N THR A 34 -5.50 -6.56 -17.02
CA THR A 34 -4.31 -7.42 -16.99
C THR A 34 -4.68 -8.79 -16.40
N GLU A 35 -4.00 -9.84 -16.85
CA GLU A 35 -4.28 -11.21 -16.45
C GLU A 35 -3.02 -11.92 -15.96
N ILE A 36 -3.21 -12.91 -15.07
CA ILE A 36 -2.15 -13.74 -14.53
C ILE A 36 -2.62 -15.20 -14.42
N GLU A 37 -1.79 -16.14 -14.88
CA GLU A 37 -2.02 -17.56 -14.61
C GLU A 37 -1.52 -17.94 -13.21
N VAL A 38 -2.38 -18.61 -12.45
CA VAL A 38 -2.12 -19.03 -11.08
C VAL A 38 -2.41 -20.51 -10.95
N ARG A 39 -1.52 -21.21 -10.23
CA ARG A 39 -1.70 -22.61 -9.85
C ARG A 39 -1.95 -22.70 -8.34
N GLY A 40 -2.97 -23.46 -7.97
CA GLY A 40 -3.31 -23.72 -6.57
C GLY A 40 -3.78 -25.16 -6.36
N ARG A 41 -4.22 -25.48 -5.15
CA ARG A 41 -4.78 -26.80 -4.79
C ARG A 41 -6.30 -26.75 -4.78
N ASN A 42 -6.95 -27.52 -5.64
CA ASN A 42 -8.40 -27.66 -5.64
C ASN A 42 -8.84 -28.26 -4.29
N LEU A 43 -9.83 -27.65 -3.63
CA LEU A 43 -10.31 -28.10 -2.32
C LEU A 43 -11.20 -29.33 -2.37
N ALA A 44 -11.94 -29.54 -3.47
CA ALA A 44 -12.82 -30.69 -3.63
C ALA A 44 -12.01 -31.95 -4.00
N GLU A 45 -11.10 -31.83 -4.95
CA GLU A 45 -10.35 -32.96 -5.51
C GLU A 45 -8.97 -33.16 -4.85
N GLY A 46 -8.46 -32.14 -4.14
CA GLY A 46 -7.17 -32.19 -3.48
C GLY A 46 -5.96 -32.07 -4.42
N VAL A 47 -6.17 -31.96 -5.74
CA VAL A 47 -5.12 -31.93 -6.77
C VAL A 47 -4.77 -30.51 -7.23
N PRO A 48 -3.58 -30.29 -7.82
CA PRO A 48 -3.23 -29.00 -8.39
C PRO A 48 -4.12 -28.61 -9.58
N ARG A 49 -4.59 -27.35 -9.60
CA ARG A 49 -5.40 -26.76 -10.67
C ARG A 49 -4.82 -25.41 -11.08
N SER A 50 -4.78 -25.14 -12.39
CA SER A 50 -4.48 -23.81 -12.95
C SER A 50 -5.76 -23.06 -13.30
N PHE A 51 -5.73 -21.75 -13.14
CA PHE A 51 -6.79 -20.82 -13.51
C PHE A 51 -6.18 -19.43 -13.77
N VAL A 52 -6.90 -18.60 -14.50
CA VAL A 52 -6.50 -17.23 -14.81
C VAL A 52 -7.28 -16.28 -13.90
N LEU A 53 -6.59 -15.28 -13.34
CA LEU A 53 -7.19 -14.16 -12.62
C LEU A 53 -6.96 -12.88 -13.40
N ASN A 54 -7.92 -11.96 -13.37
CA ASN A 54 -7.75 -10.64 -13.95
C ASN A 54 -7.72 -9.51 -12.89
N SER A 55 -7.27 -8.32 -13.29
CA SER A 55 -7.13 -7.16 -12.41
C SER A 55 -8.43 -6.73 -11.74
N ASN A 56 -9.58 -6.87 -12.39
CA ASN A 56 -10.89 -6.51 -11.80
C ASN A 56 -11.25 -7.43 -10.64
N GLU A 57 -10.98 -8.73 -10.76
CA GLU A 57 -11.18 -9.69 -9.67
C GLU A 57 -10.27 -9.40 -8.48
N ILE A 58 -9.02 -8.99 -8.75
CA ILE A 58 -8.09 -8.62 -7.68
C ILE A 58 -8.51 -7.31 -7.03
N LEU A 59 -8.96 -6.33 -7.80
CA LEU A 59 -9.54 -5.09 -7.28
C LEU A 59 -10.72 -5.38 -6.35
N GLU A 60 -11.63 -6.28 -6.75
CA GLU A 60 -12.76 -6.74 -5.92
C GLU A 60 -12.24 -7.39 -4.62
N ALA A 61 -11.23 -8.25 -4.72
CA ALA A 61 -10.61 -8.92 -3.57
C ALA A 61 -9.93 -7.94 -2.60
N LEU A 62 -9.48 -6.78 -3.09
CA LEU A 62 -8.79 -5.75 -2.32
C LEU A 62 -9.73 -4.66 -1.77
N GLN A 63 -11.02 -4.62 -2.16
CA GLN A 63 -11.95 -3.55 -1.72
C GLN A 63 -12.06 -3.42 -0.20
N GLU A 64 -12.22 -4.53 0.51
CA GLU A 64 -12.34 -4.53 1.97
C GLU A 64 -11.09 -3.95 2.67
N PRO A 65 -9.85 -4.45 2.43
CA PRO A 65 -8.68 -3.88 3.06
C PRO A 65 -8.41 -2.43 2.61
N LEU A 66 -8.67 -2.08 1.35
CA LEU A 66 -8.52 -0.71 0.86
C LEU A 66 -9.48 0.27 1.55
N SER A 67 -10.73 -0.13 1.73
CA SER A 67 -11.72 0.65 2.48
C SER A 67 -11.26 0.91 3.92
N GLY A 68 -10.65 -0.09 4.57
CA GLY A 68 -10.04 0.08 5.89
C GLY A 68 -8.92 1.12 5.91
N ILE A 69 -8.04 1.12 4.90
CA ILE A 69 -6.97 2.12 4.75
C ILE A 69 -7.56 3.50 4.55
N VAL A 70 -8.50 3.66 3.60
CA VAL A 70 -9.18 4.93 3.31
C VAL A 70 -9.87 5.48 4.56
N SER A 71 -10.62 4.65 5.27
CA SER A 71 -11.30 5.04 6.51
C SER A 71 -10.31 5.54 7.56
N THR A 72 -9.18 4.85 7.72
CA THR A 72 -8.16 5.23 8.70
C THR A 72 -7.54 6.58 8.36
N VAL A 73 -7.26 6.82 7.07
CA VAL A 73 -6.74 8.11 6.59
C VAL A 73 -7.77 9.23 6.82
N LYS A 74 -9.04 9.01 6.47
CA LYS A 74 -10.12 9.98 6.70
C LYS A 74 -10.25 10.35 8.18
N THR A 75 -10.26 9.36 9.07
CA THR A 75 -10.31 9.61 10.51
C THR A 75 -9.11 10.39 11.02
N ALA A 76 -7.90 10.15 10.50
CA ALA A 76 -6.72 10.93 10.87
C ALA A 76 -6.83 12.41 10.43
N LEU A 77 -7.35 12.66 9.23
CA LEU A 77 -7.60 14.00 8.71
C LEU A 77 -8.67 14.74 9.53
N GLU A 78 -9.76 14.05 9.93
CA GLU A 78 -10.81 14.62 10.79
C GLU A 78 -10.30 15.01 12.19
N GLN A 79 -9.30 14.31 12.70
CA GLN A 79 -8.65 14.61 13.99
C GLN A 79 -7.57 15.68 13.89
N THR A 80 -7.23 16.12 12.68
CA THR A 80 -6.19 17.13 12.47
C THR A 80 -6.69 18.49 12.97
N PRO A 81 -5.95 19.17 13.87
CA PRO A 81 -6.34 20.49 14.35
C PRO A 81 -6.51 21.50 13.20
N PRO A 82 -7.47 22.44 13.28
CA PRO A 82 -7.74 23.40 12.21
C PRO A 82 -6.51 24.20 11.77
N GLU A 83 -5.62 24.51 12.70
CA GLU A 83 -4.36 25.23 12.44
C GLU A 83 -3.39 24.47 11.52
N LEU A 84 -3.50 23.13 11.45
CA LEU A 84 -2.70 22.28 10.56
C LEU A 84 -3.48 21.81 9.32
N GLY A 85 -4.81 21.85 9.35
CA GLY A 85 -5.64 21.36 8.25
C GLY A 85 -5.40 22.13 6.95
N ALA A 86 -5.17 23.44 7.02
CA ALA A 86 -4.84 24.26 5.85
C ALA A 86 -3.52 23.83 5.20
N ASP A 87 -2.49 23.56 6.02
CA ASP A 87 -1.19 23.10 5.54
C ASP A 87 -1.28 21.73 4.87
N VAL A 88 -2.08 20.81 5.43
CA VAL A 88 -2.31 19.48 4.84
C VAL A 88 -3.08 19.58 3.52
N ALA A 89 -4.07 20.47 3.43
CA ALA A 89 -4.82 20.69 2.20
C ALA A 89 -3.94 21.28 1.08
N GLU A 90 -3.01 22.18 1.42
CA GLU A 90 -2.08 22.79 0.46
C GLU A 90 -0.95 21.85 0.04
N ARG A 91 -0.28 21.20 1.01
CA ARG A 91 0.92 20.38 0.76
C ARG A 91 0.61 18.94 0.37
N GLY A 92 -0.56 18.44 0.75
CA GLY A 92 -0.97 17.08 0.49
C GLY A 92 -0.40 16.04 1.45
N MET A 93 -0.54 14.77 1.05
CA MET A 93 -0.08 13.58 1.77
C MET A 93 1.03 12.87 1.01
N VAL A 94 1.97 12.28 1.74
CA VAL A 94 3.07 11.49 1.18
C VAL A 94 2.93 10.03 1.60
N LEU A 95 2.83 9.11 0.64
CA LEU A 95 2.79 7.67 0.89
C LEU A 95 4.21 7.10 0.99
N THR A 96 4.42 6.25 1.99
CA THR A 96 5.68 5.53 2.21
C THR A 96 5.41 4.06 2.50
N GLY A 97 6.46 3.24 2.54
CA GLY A 97 6.37 1.80 2.77
C GLY A 97 5.97 1.00 1.52
N GLY A 98 6.01 -0.33 1.61
CA GLY A 98 5.75 -1.20 0.47
C GLY A 98 4.32 -1.17 -0.05
N GLY A 99 3.34 -0.83 0.80
CA GLY A 99 1.94 -0.66 0.39
C GLY A 99 1.74 0.48 -0.60
N ALA A 100 2.59 1.52 -0.55
CA ALA A 100 2.55 2.63 -1.49
C ALA A 100 2.84 2.23 -2.95
N LEU A 101 3.41 1.04 -3.17
CA LEU A 101 3.70 0.50 -4.51
C LEU A 101 2.50 -0.21 -5.13
N LEU A 102 1.38 -0.35 -4.42
CA LEU A 102 0.15 -0.85 -5.02
C LEU A 102 -0.34 0.19 -6.05
N THR A 103 -0.52 -0.25 -7.29
CA THR A 103 -0.97 0.57 -8.41
C THR A 103 -2.22 1.36 -8.04
N ASP A 104 -2.22 2.66 -8.33
CA ASP A 104 -3.33 3.60 -8.12
C ASP A 104 -3.80 3.78 -6.66
N LEU A 105 -3.01 3.41 -5.65
CA LEU A 105 -3.38 3.64 -4.24
C LEU A 105 -3.38 5.14 -3.90
N ASP A 106 -2.43 5.89 -4.42
CA ASP A 106 -2.37 7.35 -4.36
C ASP A 106 -3.61 7.99 -4.98
N ARG A 107 -4.02 7.51 -6.16
CA ARG A 107 -5.23 7.97 -6.84
C ARG A 107 -6.48 7.67 -6.02
N LEU A 108 -6.63 6.45 -5.50
CA LEU A 108 -7.76 6.10 -4.64
C LEU A 108 -7.86 7.05 -3.45
N LEU A 109 -6.76 7.31 -2.75
CA LEU A 109 -6.76 8.21 -1.60
C LEU A 109 -7.04 9.66 -1.99
N MET A 110 -6.53 10.11 -3.14
CA MET A 110 -6.80 11.45 -3.66
C MET A 110 -8.29 11.64 -3.97
N GLU A 111 -8.93 10.70 -4.65
CA GLU A 111 -10.36 10.74 -4.96
C GLU A 111 -11.22 10.70 -3.69
N GLU A 112 -10.85 9.85 -2.73
CA GLU A 112 -11.62 9.66 -1.51
C GLU A 112 -11.48 10.82 -0.51
N THR A 113 -10.34 11.49 -0.47
CA THR A 113 -10.05 12.57 0.49
C THR A 113 -10.11 13.98 -0.09
N GLY A 114 -9.97 14.12 -1.41
CA GLY A 114 -9.85 15.42 -2.09
C GLY A 114 -8.51 16.11 -1.88
N ILE A 115 -7.53 15.44 -1.26
CA ILE A 115 -6.21 15.98 -0.92
C ILE A 115 -5.17 15.42 -1.89
N PRO A 116 -4.22 16.24 -2.41
CA PRO A 116 -3.13 15.73 -3.24
C PRO A 116 -2.34 14.63 -2.53
N VAL A 117 -2.06 13.54 -3.23
CA VAL A 117 -1.28 12.41 -2.71
C VAL A 117 -0.08 12.18 -3.62
N ILE A 118 1.10 12.05 -3.03
CA ILE A 118 2.34 11.71 -3.73
C ILE A 118 2.99 10.48 -3.10
N ILE A 119 3.67 9.67 -3.91
CA ILE A 119 4.47 8.55 -3.43
C ILE A 119 5.90 9.03 -3.19
N ALA A 120 6.49 8.71 -2.05
CA ALA A 120 7.86 9.08 -1.73
C ALA A 120 8.88 8.36 -2.64
N ASP A 121 10.04 8.99 -2.85
CA ASP A 121 11.18 8.33 -3.50
C ASP A 121 11.68 7.14 -2.67
N ASP A 122 11.78 5.98 -3.31
CA ASP A 122 12.16 4.70 -2.70
C ASP A 122 11.34 4.37 -1.43
N PRO A 123 10.00 4.21 -1.54
CA PRO A 123 9.11 4.17 -0.39
C PRO A 123 9.40 2.99 0.56
N LEU A 124 9.99 1.90 0.04
CA LEU A 124 10.42 0.73 0.81
C LEU A 124 11.50 1.05 1.85
N THR A 125 12.32 2.08 1.61
CA THR A 125 13.50 2.39 2.43
C THR A 125 13.37 3.67 3.25
N CYS A 126 12.24 4.40 3.12
CA CYS A 126 12.02 5.68 3.80
C CYS A 126 12.30 5.62 5.30
N VAL A 127 11.83 4.58 5.99
CA VAL A 127 12.02 4.43 7.44
C VAL A 127 13.49 4.29 7.81
N ALA A 128 14.23 3.39 7.13
CA ALA A 128 15.64 3.16 7.39
C ALA A 128 16.49 4.41 7.08
N ARG A 129 16.21 5.09 5.96
CA ARG A 129 16.89 6.33 5.56
C ARG A 129 16.60 7.48 6.54
N GLY A 130 15.36 7.62 6.98
CA GLY A 130 14.97 8.61 7.97
C GLY A 130 15.66 8.39 9.32
N GLY A 131 15.73 7.14 9.77
CA GLY A 131 16.47 6.76 10.98
C GLY A 131 17.97 7.03 10.87
N GLY A 132 18.59 6.71 9.73
CA GLY A 132 20.01 7.02 9.48
C GLY A 132 20.30 8.52 9.56
N ARG A 133 19.49 9.35 8.89
CA ARG A 133 19.61 10.81 8.95
C ARG A 133 19.44 11.35 10.37
N ALA A 134 18.47 10.82 11.13
CA ALA A 134 18.27 11.24 12.51
C ALA A 134 19.50 10.94 13.38
N LEU A 135 20.16 9.79 13.16
CA LEU A 135 21.40 9.43 13.86
C LEU A 135 22.56 10.37 13.50
N GLU A 136 22.74 10.68 12.21
CA GLU A 136 23.75 11.65 11.74
C GLU A 136 23.56 13.02 12.39
N MET A 137 22.32 13.53 12.45
CA MET A 137 22.00 14.80 13.10
C MET A 137 22.29 14.83 14.60
N VAL A 138 22.18 13.68 15.29
CA VAL A 138 22.50 13.57 16.72
C VAL A 138 24.02 13.58 16.92
N ASP A 139 24.77 12.91 16.06
CA ASP A 139 26.23 12.86 16.13
C ASP A 139 26.85 14.25 15.85
N GLU A 140 26.38 14.94 14.80
CA GLU A 140 26.79 16.31 14.47
C GLU A 140 26.56 17.30 15.64
N LYS A 141 25.43 17.16 16.35
CA LYS A 141 25.12 18.00 17.52
C LYS A 141 25.85 17.58 18.80
N SER A 142 26.35 16.35 18.87
CA SER A 142 27.11 15.84 20.03
C SER A 142 28.57 16.32 20.01
N GLY A 143 29.11 16.67 18.84
CA GLY A 143 30.45 17.26 18.69
C GLY A 143 30.62 18.62 19.37
N ASP A 144 29.56 19.43 19.46
CA ASP A 144 29.58 20.76 20.11
C ASP A 144 29.47 20.69 21.64
N ILE A 145 29.11 19.54 22.22
CA ILE A 145 28.91 19.41 23.68
C ILE A 145 30.25 19.25 24.42
N PHE A 146 31.30 18.79 23.74
CA PHE A 146 32.63 18.57 24.31
C PHE A 146 33.67 19.61 23.89
N ALA A 147 33.29 20.61 23.08
CA ALA A 147 34.17 21.71 22.70
C ALA A 147 34.10 22.86 23.72
N VAL A 148 34.37 22.56 24.99
CA VAL A 148 34.64 23.59 26.01
C VAL A 148 35.79 23.13 26.91
N GLU A 149 37.01 23.35 26.44
CA GLU A 149 38.20 23.62 27.27
C GLU A 149 39.01 24.75 26.63
#